data_AF-A0A935EH89-F1
#
_entry.id   AF-A0A935EH89-F1
#
_cell.length_a   1.000
_cell.length_b   1.000
_cell.length_c   1.000
_cell.angle_alpha   90.00
_cell.angle_beta   90.00
_cell.angle_gamma   90.00
#
_symmetry.space_group_name_H-M   'P 1'
#
loop_
_entity.id
_entity.type
_entity.pdbx_description
1 polymer ?
#
loop_
_entity_poly.entity_id
_entity_poly.type
_entity_poly.pdbx_seq_one_letter_code
_entity_poly.pdbx_strand_id
1 'polypeptide(L)'
;MKSFDLKRVGFVFVVLMLGTSGVLFGQAKPGDGTVSQRLEVMRDKLERVRRSLNSAISVLKEENKDDKNKKDDEKKLETPLGRLVALDKDVSRVQSDVNNLRGKVDRGEKYERSDVDSLEQLVNEVQTRADTAQLETASARANPTSTLGQPREKKKKKKFLGIFGGGGSDEYEELLGSVQVGRDRELFVVATREVRKRNFDVGRLLFQTIITTYPDSPYLPMSKLAVGDSFYLEGSTSSLIQAVASYQDWLTFFPTHPLSCRVIMKIAESEMRQVGLPDRDATRAKRAETKLKVLLQQSQCRESFISGEASTRLKEVQDNLGLHNLLIANYYYTLSVDQKKGGLKGSQSRFREIIDKYPNFSFMDEVLYKLAVTYLVEEETDQAARYFQQIVSDYPNSEYVKKSIEQLELIGATVPAANPERTKVLPPQDVSFFQNFKNQLFGIYPMTIDKDGVLMTKDFEKEKFELIDQIIENQGDILVNQIPQALTTVISQRAPVAQPKATPEPK
;
A
#
# COMPACT_ATOMS: atom_id res chain seq x y z
N MET A 1 -5.22 -53.96 -9.99
CA MET A 1 -4.01 -54.78 -9.79
C MET A 1 -2.78 -53.85 -9.78
N LYS A 2 -2.16 -53.73 -8.60
CA LYS A 2 -0.77 -53.33 -8.28
C LYS A 2 -0.05 -52.24 -9.12
N SER A 3 0.12 -51.08 -8.45
CA SER A 3 1.36 -50.31 -8.24
C SER A 3 2.21 -49.87 -9.44
N PHE A 4 2.18 -48.56 -9.75
CA PHE A 4 3.31 -47.87 -10.37
C PHE A 4 3.75 -46.68 -9.51
N ASP A 5 4.97 -46.81 -8.98
CA ASP A 5 5.67 -45.91 -8.08
C ASP A 5 6.45 -44.85 -8.87
N LEU A 6 6.25 -43.61 -8.46
CA LEU A 6 6.80 -42.37 -8.96
C LEU A 6 8.25 -42.22 -8.50
N LYS A 7 9.26 -42.25 -9.40
CA LYS A 7 10.56 -41.65 -9.06
C LYS A 7 11.24 -40.81 -10.13
N ARG A 8 11.48 -39.59 -9.62
CA ARG A 8 12.29 -38.46 -10.10
C ARG A 8 11.49 -37.69 -11.13
N VAL A 9 11.14 -36.43 -10.87
CA VAL A 9 12.01 -35.24 -10.91
C VAL A 9 11.36 -34.19 -9.96
N GLY A 10 12.04 -33.47 -9.07
CA GLY A 10 13.06 -32.45 -9.35
C GLY A 10 12.34 -31.11 -9.58
N PHE A 11 11.80 -30.52 -8.51
CA PHE A 11 10.95 -29.32 -8.55
C PHE A 11 11.85 -28.11 -8.79
N VAL A 12 11.83 -27.53 -10.00
CA VAL A 12 12.54 -26.27 -10.24
C VAL A 12 11.51 -25.16 -10.44
N PHE A 13 11.67 -24.16 -9.58
CA PHE A 13 10.82 -23.00 -9.32
C PHE A 13 10.80 -22.03 -10.51
N VAL A 14 9.85 -22.08 -11.45
CA VAL A 14 9.59 -20.90 -12.29
C VAL A 14 8.57 -20.02 -11.59
N VAL A 15 9.08 -18.93 -11.01
CA VAL A 15 8.30 -17.74 -10.69
C VAL A 15 7.88 -17.14 -12.03
N LEU A 16 6.62 -17.34 -12.38
CA LEU A 16 5.99 -16.65 -13.49
C LEU A 16 5.34 -15.38 -12.95
N MET A 17 6.05 -14.27 -13.06
CA MET A 17 5.47 -12.93 -12.97
C MET A 17 4.64 -12.69 -14.23
N LEU A 18 3.38 -13.09 -14.21
CA LEU A 18 2.36 -12.50 -15.06
C LEU A 18 1.43 -11.68 -14.17
N GLY A 19 1.45 -10.38 -14.44
CA GLY A 19 0.71 -9.40 -13.67
C GLY A 19 1.41 -8.06 -13.73
N THR A 20 1.47 -7.45 -14.92
CA THR A 20 1.58 -6.00 -15.02
C THR A 20 0.31 -5.43 -14.42
N SER A 21 0.43 -5.07 -13.15
CA SER A 21 -0.44 -4.13 -12.47
C SER A 21 -0.59 -2.90 -13.35
N GLY A 22 -1.83 -2.61 -13.73
CA GLY A 22 -2.24 -1.28 -14.12
C GLY A 22 -1.99 -0.33 -12.94
N VAL A 23 -0.81 0.28 -12.91
CA VAL A 23 -0.61 1.51 -12.14
C VAL A 23 -1.41 2.58 -12.87
N LEU A 24 -2.57 2.94 -12.31
CA LEU A 24 -3.15 4.25 -12.54
C LEU A 24 -2.19 5.31 -11.97
N PHE A 25 -1.12 5.61 -12.72
CA PHE A 25 -0.88 7.00 -13.05
C PHE A 25 -2.20 7.47 -13.71
N GLY A 26 -2.57 8.75 -13.59
CA GLY A 26 -3.54 9.26 -14.55
C GLY A 26 -3.13 8.76 -15.94
N GLN A 27 -4.09 8.49 -16.84
CA GLN A 27 -3.75 8.39 -18.26
C GLN A 27 -3.23 9.77 -18.70
N ALA A 28 -2.02 10.09 -18.24
CA ALA A 28 -1.02 10.85 -18.92
C ALA A 28 -1.04 10.24 -20.32
N LYS A 29 -1.51 11.03 -21.27
CA LYS A 29 -1.39 10.64 -22.66
C LYS A 29 0.10 10.35 -22.91
N PRO A 30 0.45 9.50 -23.89
CA PRO A 30 1.84 9.40 -24.34
C PRO A 30 2.41 10.83 -24.50
N GLY A 31 3.42 11.16 -23.68
CA GLY A 31 4.01 12.52 -23.65
C GLY A 31 3.73 13.40 -22.43
N ASP A 32 2.93 12.99 -21.45
CA ASP A 32 2.69 13.78 -20.22
C ASP A 32 3.74 13.49 -19.13
N GLY A 33 4.35 14.56 -18.60
CA GLY A 33 5.45 14.51 -17.61
C GLY A 33 6.73 15.18 -18.12
N THR A 34 7.61 15.61 -17.20
CA THR A 34 8.92 16.14 -17.63
C THR A 34 9.75 15.02 -18.26
N VAL A 35 10.69 15.38 -19.16
CA VAL A 35 11.55 14.37 -19.82
C VAL A 35 12.32 13.52 -18.80
N SER A 36 12.79 14.12 -17.71
CA SER A 36 13.44 13.40 -16.60
C SER A 36 12.49 12.40 -15.91
N GLN A 37 11.23 12.77 -15.69
CA GLN A 37 10.22 11.87 -15.11
C GLN A 37 9.93 10.68 -16.03
N ARG A 38 9.79 10.92 -17.33
CA ARG A 38 9.55 9.88 -18.34
C ARG A 38 10.72 8.89 -18.40
N LEU A 39 11.96 9.39 -18.40
CA LEU A 39 13.17 8.57 -18.39
C LEU A 39 13.32 7.74 -17.10
N GLU A 40 12.93 8.29 -15.96
CA GLU A 40 12.92 7.54 -14.69
C GLU A 40 11.91 6.39 -14.72
N VAL A 41 10.69 6.64 -15.24
CA VAL A 41 9.67 5.59 -15.41
C VAL A 41 10.15 4.48 -16.35
N MET A 42 10.80 4.83 -17.47
CA MET A 42 11.38 3.86 -18.39
C MET A 42 12.46 3.00 -17.73
N ARG A 43 13.37 3.63 -16.97
CA ARG A 43 14.42 2.92 -16.23
C ARG A 43 13.82 1.91 -15.23
N ASP A 44 12.85 2.35 -14.44
CA ASP A 44 12.20 1.49 -13.44
C ASP A 44 11.42 0.34 -14.08
N LYS A 45 10.78 0.56 -15.24
CA LYS A 45 10.16 -0.51 -16.04
C LYS A 45 11.20 -1.55 -16.47
N LEU A 46 12.31 -1.11 -17.08
CA LEU A 46 13.37 -2.00 -17.55
C LEU A 46 14.02 -2.78 -16.41
N GLU A 47 14.24 -2.17 -15.24
CA GLU A 47 14.77 -2.88 -14.06
C GLU A 47 13.83 -3.95 -13.53
N ARG A 48 12.51 -3.72 -13.58
CA ARG A 48 11.51 -4.76 -13.22
C ARG A 48 11.55 -5.92 -14.21
N VAL A 49 11.52 -5.61 -15.51
CA VAL A 49 11.60 -6.64 -16.57
C VAL A 49 12.88 -7.44 -16.43
N ARG A 50 14.02 -6.77 -16.25
CA ARG A 50 15.33 -7.41 -16.09
C ARG A 50 15.40 -8.33 -14.87
N ARG A 51 14.85 -7.91 -13.73
CA ARG A 51 14.78 -8.78 -12.54
C ARG A 51 13.91 -10.02 -12.78
N SER A 52 12.77 -9.84 -13.44
CA SER A 52 11.88 -10.93 -13.82
C SER A 52 12.59 -11.94 -14.74
N LEU A 53 13.25 -11.46 -15.80
CA LEU A 53 14.01 -12.28 -16.74
C LEU A 53 15.16 -13.02 -16.05
N ASN A 54 15.97 -12.34 -15.24
CA ASN A 54 17.09 -12.98 -14.53
C ASN A 54 16.63 -14.06 -13.56
N SER A 55 15.49 -13.88 -12.90
CA SER A 55 14.87 -14.94 -12.11
C SER A 55 14.57 -16.15 -12.97
N ALA A 56 13.85 -15.99 -14.09
CA ALA A 56 13.49 -17.09 -14.99
C ALA A 56 14.71 -17.78 -15.63
N ILE A 57 15.74 -17.01 -16.01
CA ILE A 57 17.00 -17.52 -16.55
C ILE A 57 17.74 -18.35 -15.51
N SER A 58 17.85 -17.87 -14.27
CA SER A 58 18.59 -18.58 -13.21
C SER A 58 18.00 -19.97 -12.93
N VAL A 59 16.69 -20.05 -12.97
CA VAL A 59 15.91 -21.27 -12.77
C VAL A 59 16.13 -22.27 -13.90
N LEU A 60 16.02 -21.84 -15.16
CA LEU A 60 16.30 -22.69 -16.33
C LEU A 60 17.76 -23.14 -16.41
N LYS A 61 18.71 -22.29 -15.99
CA LYS A 61 20.13 -22.67 -15.90
C LYS A 61 20.35 -23.77 -14.88
N GLU A 62 19.69 -23.71 -13.73
CA GLU A 62 19.81 -24.76 -12.70
C GLU A 62 19.14 -26.07 -13.14
N GLU A 63 18.03 -26.03 -13.90
CA GLU A 63 17.43 -27.23 -14.51
C GLU A 63 18.34 -27.90 -15.53
N ASN A 64 18.96 -27.10 -16.40
CA ASN A 64 19.78 -27.61 -17.49
C ASN A 64 21.16 -28.08 -17.02
N LYS A 65 21.55 -27.79 -15.78
CA LYS A 65 22.89 -28.05 -15.22
C LYS A 65 23.27 -29.53 -15.17
N ASP A 66 22.30 -30.40 -14.95
CA ASP A 66 22.51 -31.86 -14.83
C ASP A 66 22.37 -32.59 -16.17
N ASP A 67 21.91 -31.92 -17.24
CA ASP A 67 21.71 -32.49 -18.58
C ASP A 67 22.78 -32.01 -19.56
N LYS A 68 23.75 -32.89 -19.88
CA LYS A 68 24.87 -32.59 -20.77
C LYS A 68 24.43 -32.14 -22.18
N ASN A 69 23.24 -32.52 -22.63
CA ASN A 69 22.72 -32.15 -23.95
C ASN A 69 22.18 -30.71 -24.01
N LYS A 70 21.94 -30.08 -22.85
CA LYS A 70 21.38 -28.73 -22.73
C LYS A 70 22.39 -27.66 -22.33
N LYS A 71 23.68 -28.02 -22.30
CA LYS A 71 24.79 -27.16 -21.87
C LYS A 71 24.94 -25.88 -22.72
N ASP A 72 24.53 -25.92 -23.98
CA ASP A 72 24.61 -24.78 -24.90
C ASP A 72 23.25 -24.12 -25.20
N ASP A 73 22.19 -24.46 -24.45
CA ASP A 73 20.84 -23.92 -24.70
C ASP A 73 20.80 -22.39 -24.57
N GLU A 74 21.55 -21.81 -23.64
CA GLU A 74 21.72 -20.36 -23.50
C GLU A 74 22.20 -19.65 -24.79
N LYS A 75 22.86 -20.38 -25.71
CA LYS A 75 23.35 -19.83 -26.98
C LYS A 75 22.39 -20.06 -28.15
N LYS A 76 21.30 -20.81 -27.96
CA LYS A 76 20.37 -21.22 -29.03
C LYS A 76 19.03 -20.51 -28.87
N LEU A 77 18.70 -19.61 -29.80
CA LEU A 77 17.45 -18.83 -29.82
C LEU A 77 16.18 -19.69 -29.88
N GLU A 78 16.27 -20.92 -30.38
CA GLU A 78 15.12 -21.84 -30.43
C GLU A 78 14.75 -22.41 -29.04
N THR A 79 15.63 -22.27 -28.06
CA THR A 79 15.38 -22.78 -26.70
C THR A 79 14.78 -21.70 -25.80
N PRO A 80 13.94 -22.07 -24.82
CA PRO A 80 13.41 -21.11 -23.84
C PRO A 80 14.50 -20.31 -23.11
N LEU A 81 15.59 -20.99 -22.71
CA LEU A 81 16.73 -20.34 -22.02
C LEU A 81 17.45 -19.34 -22.94
N GLY A 82 17.71 -19.71 -24.20
CA GLY A 82 18.35 -18.82 -25.17
C GLY A 82 17.49 -17.60 -25.51
N ARG A 83 16.16 -17.76 -25.63
CA ARG A 83 15.23 -16.61 -25.83
C ARG A 83 15.27 -15.63 -24.68
N LEU A 84 15.18 -16.11 -23.44
CA LEU A 84 15.20 -15.25 -22.26
C LEU A 84 16.54 -14.54 -22.09
N VAL A 85 17.66 -15.21 -22.38
CA VAL A 85 19.01 -14.61 -22.32
C VAL A 85 19.20 -13.57 -23.43
N ALA A 86 18.67 -13.80 -24.64
CA ALA A 86 18.66 -12.79 -25.69
C ALA A 86 17.83 -11.56 -25.30
N LEU A 87 16.68 -11.76 -24.67
CA LEU A 87 15.83 -10.68 -24.18
C LEU A 87 16.48 -9.89 -23.03
N ASP A 88 17.19 -10.53 -22.10
CA ASP A 88 17.94 -9.82 -21.04
C ASP A 88 19.04 -8.90 -21.63
N LYS A 89 19.68 -9.34 -22.73
CA LYS A 89 20.63 -8.50 -23.48
C LYS A 89 19.94 -7.33 -24.17
N ASP A 90 18.78 -7.55 -24.78
CA ASP A 90 17.99 -6.48 -25.40
C ASP A 90 17.52 -5.45 -24.36
N VAL A 91 17.01 -5.89 -23.20
CA VAL A 91 16.64 -5.02 -22.06
C VAL A 91 17.86 -4.21 -21.59
N SER A 92 19.03 -4.84 -21.48
CA SER A 92 20.26 -4.16 -21.07
C SER A 92 20.71 -3.09 -22.06
N ARG A 93 20.51 -3.31 -23.38
CA ARG A 93 20.79 -2.31 -24.42
C ARG A 93 19.84 -1.12 -24.31
N VAL A 94 18.53 -1.36 -24.25
CA VAL A 94 17.54 -0.28 -24.10
C VAL A 94 17.75 0.48 -22.79
N GLN A 95 18.14 -0.21 -21.71
CA GLN A 95 18.49 0.43 -20.43
C GLN A 95 19.71 1.35 -20.56
N SER A 96 20.72 0.95 -21.32
CA SER A 96 21.86 1.80 -21.64
C SER A 96 21.44 3.05 -22.42
N ASP A 97 20.56 2.91 -23.40
CA ASP A 97 20.09 4.04 -24.21
C ASP A 97 19.26 5.04 -23.39
N VAL A 98 18.39 4.54 -22.49
CA VAL A 98 17.65 5.36 -21.52
C VAL A 98 18.61 6.11 -20.57
N ASN A 99 19.63 5.42 -20.04
CA ASN A 99 20.63 6.06 -19.16
C ASN A 99 21.47 7.11 -19.90
N ASN A 100 21.82 6.85 -21.17
CA ASN A 100 22.54 7.81 -22.01
C ASN A 100 21.72 9.07 -22.26
N LEU A 101 20.44 8.93 -22.64
CA LEU A 101 19.57 10.08 -22.87
C LEU A 101 19.31 10.86 -21.59
N ARG A 102 19.10 10.17 -20.47
CA ARG A 102 19.00 10.81 -19.15
C ARG A 102 20.25 11.61 -18.81
N GLY A 103 21.43 11.04 -19.04
CA GLY A 103 22.69 11.76 -18.84
C GLY A 103 22.77 13.05 -19.66
N LYS A 104 22.29 13.04 -20.91
CA LYS A 104 22.21 14.25 -21.74
C LYS A 104 21.24 15.28 -21.14
N VAL A 105 20.07 14.84 -20.70
CA VAL A 105 19.03 15.69 -20.09
C VAL A 105 19.55 16.33 -18.80
N ASP A 106 20.17 15.55 -17.92
CA ASP A 106 20.71 16.01 -16.63
C ASP A 106 21.87 17.02 -16.82
N ARG A 107 22.63 16.89 -17.91
CA ARG A 107 23.71 17.84 -18.29
C ARG A 107 23.21 19.04 -19.11
N GLY A 108 21.92 19.11 -19.44
CA GLY A 108 21.36 20.16 -20.29
C GLY A 108 21.86 20.14 -21.74
N GLU A 109 22.33 18.99 -22.22
CA GLU A 109 22.75 18.80 -23.62
C GLU A 109 21.54 18.79 -24.57
N LYS A 110 21.77 19.10 -25.85
CA LYS A 110 20.70 19.03 -26.87
C LYS A 110 20.29 17.58 -27.13
N TYR A 111 18.99 17.34 -27.21
CA TYR A 111 18.36 16.07 -27.61
C TYR A 111 17.06 16.37 -28.37
N GLU A 112 16.58 15.41 -29.16
CA GLU A 112 15.32 15.55 -29.87
C GLU A 112 14.16 14.97 -29.05
N ARG A 113 12.97 15.58 -29.15
CA ARG A 113 11.78 15.08 -28.45
C ARG A 113 11.39 13.67 -28.93
N SER A 114 11.62 13.39 -30.21
CA SER A 114 11.47 12.09 -30.86
C SER A 114 12.34 11.00 -30.23
N ASP A 115 13.49 11.32 -29.65
CA ASP A 115 14.38 10.34 -28.99
C ASP A 115 13.69 9.71 -27.78
N VAL A 116 13.00 10.54 -26.98
CA VAL A 116 12.26 10.09 -25.79
C VAL A 116 11.08 9.21 -26.20
N ASP A 117 10.32 9.64 -27.22
CA ASP A 117 9.15 8.91 -27.70
C ASP A 117 9.55 7.57 -28.33
N SER A 118 10.67 7.53 -29.06
CA SER A 118 11.24 6.30 -29.64
C SER A 118 11.70 5.33 -28.56
N LEU A 119 12.34 5.83 -27.50
CA LEU A 119 12.76 4.99 -26.36
C LEU A 119 11.56 4.42 -25.60
N GLU A 120 10.49 5.20 -25.41
CA GLU A 120 9.27 4.68 -24.79
C GLU A 120 8.65 3.55 -25.60
N GLN A 121 8.63 3.69 -26.92
CA GLN A 121 8.16 2.63 -27.81
C GLN A 121 9.03 1.36 -27.67
N LEU A 122 10.35 1.51 -27.69
CA LEU A 122 11.29 0.39 -27.52
C LEU A 122 11.13 -0.29 -26.15
N VAL A 123 10.94 0.48 -25.07
CA VAL A 123 10.70 -0.06 -23.73
C VAL A 123 9.41 -0.89 -23.69
N ASN A 124 8.33 -0.40 -24.29
CA ASN A 124 7.06 -1.12 -24.33
C ASN A 124 7.13 -2.37 -25.21
N GLU A 125 7.85 -2.31 -26.34
CA GLU A 125 8.07 -3.46 -27.21
C GLU A 125 8.86 -4.56 -26.49
N VAL A 126 9.98 -4.20 -25.87
CA VAL A 126 10.83 -5.15 -25.13
C VAL A 126 10.09 -5.73 -23.93
N GLN A 127 9.29 -4.94 -23.23
CA GLN A 127 8.43 -5.43 -22.16
C GLN A 127 7.41 -6.45 -22.66
N THR A 128 6.71 -6.16 -23.76
CA THR A 128 5.73 -7.08 -24.36
C THR A 128 6.38 -8.40 -24.78
N ARG A 129 7.55 -8.32 -25.43
CA ARG A 129 8.34 -9.49 -25.83
C ARG A 129 8.82 -10.32 -24.62
N ALA A 130 9.23 -9.66 -23.53
CA ALA A 130 9.61 -10.33 -22.30
C ALA A 130 8.44 -11.07 -21.65
N ASP A 131 7.29 -10.39 -21.50
CA ASP A 131 6.07 -10.98 -20.91
C ASP A 131 5.60 -12.20 -21.73
N THR A 132 5.64 -12.10 -23.06
CA THR A 132 5.27 -13.18 -23.97
C THR A 132 6.22 -14.37 -23.84
N ALA A 133 7.53 -14.13 -23.87
CA ALA A 133 8.53 -15.19 -23.76
C ALA A 133 8.47 -15.90 -22.40
N GLN A 134 8.15 -15.17 -21.33
CA GLN A 134 7.91 -15.77 -20.02
C GLN A 134 6.65 -16.64 -20.03
N LEU A 135 5.52 -16.14 -20.54
CA LEU A 135 4.28 -16.91 -20.65
C LEU A 135 4.45 -18.19 -21.47
N GLU A 136 5.11 -18.13 -22.62
CA GLU A 136 5.43 -19.30 -23.44
C GLU A 136 6.32 -20.30 -22.70
N THR A 137 7.33 -19.79 -21.98
CA THR A 137 8.23 -20.61 -21.16
C THR A 137 7.45 -21.30 -20.03
N ALA A 138 6.51 -20.62 -19.39
CA ALA A 138 5.61 -21.22 -18.40
C ALA A 138 4.75 -22.31 -18.99
N SER A 139 4.13 -22.02 -20.12
CA SER A 139 3.16 -22.90 -20.77
C SER A 139 3.84 -24.17 -21.28
N ALA A 140 5.06 -24.04 -21.83
CA ALA A 140 5.89 -25.18 -22.21
C ALA A 140 6.33 -26.03 -21.01
N ARG A 141 6.39 -25.45 -19.81
CA ARG A 141 6.69 -26.18 -18.56
C ARG A 141 5.45 -26.79 -17.92
N ALA A 142 4.25 -26.28 -18.23
CA ALA A 142 2.97 -26.75 -17.70
C ALA A 142 2.38 -27.95 -18.48
N ASN A 143 2.90 -28.28 -19.66
CA ASN A 143 2.49 -29.44 -20.45
C ASN A 143 3.43 -30.64 -20.24
N PRO A 144 3.07 -31.65 -19.44
CA PRO A 144 3.83 -32.89 -19.39
C PRO A 144 3.48 -33.74 -20.62
N THR A 145 4.40 -33.89 -21.57
CA THR A 145 4.34 -35.01 -22.52
C THR A 145 4.52 -36.30 -21.73
N SER A 146 3.40 -36.99 -21.45
CA SER A 146 3.39 -38.23 -20.67
C SER A 146 4.03 -39.38 -21.45
N THR A 147 5.05 -40.02 -20.87
CA THR A 147 5.40 -41.42 -21.16
C THR A 147 5.27 -42.22 -19.87
N LEU A 148 4.14 -42.91 -19.74
CA LEU A 148 3.79 -43.75 -18.59
C LEU A 148 4.67 -45.01 -18.52
N GLY A 149 5.34 -45.19 -17.38
CA GLY A 149 5.48 -46.48 -16.70
C GLY A 149 6.86 -47.15 -16.63
N GLN A 150 7.54 -47.09 -15.45
CA GLN A 150 8.19 -48.22 -14.70
C GLN A 150 8.40 -47.83 -13.21
N PRO A 151 8.19 -48.74 -12.23
CA PRO A 151 8.22 -48.41 -10.80
C PRO A 151 9.67 -48.29 -10.32
N ARG A 152 9.98 -47.32 -9.45
CA ARG A 152 11.33 -47.17 -8.90
C ARG A 152 11.38 -47.11 -7.37
N GLU A 153 12.29 -47.89 -6.83
CA GLU A 153 12.61 -48.07 -5.40
C GLU A 153 12.89 -46.80 -4.60
N LYS A 154 12.23 -46.67 -3.44
CA LYS A 154 12.80 -46.37 -2.09
C LYS A 154 14.14 -45.62 -1.84
N LYS A 155 14.81 -44.90 -2.74
CA LYS A 155 15.86 -43.92 -2.34
C LYS A 155 15.28 -42.66 -1.70
N LYS A 156 15.70 -42.40 -0.45
CA LYS A 156 15.56 -41.13 0.31
C LYS A 156 15.85 -39.95 -0.61
N LYS A 157 14.85 -39.13 -0.93
CA LYS A 157 15.04 -37.89 -1.70
C LYS A 157 15.60 -36.82 -0.76
N LYS A 158 16.68 -36.19 -1.23
CA LYS A 158 17.37 -35.08 -0.56
C LYS A 158 16.41 -33.88 -0.43
N LYS A 159 16.50 -33.23 0.72
CA LYS A 159 15.91 -31.93 1.10
C LYS A 159 15.81 -30.99 -0.11
N PHE A 160 14.60 -30.72 -0.56
CA PHE A 160 14.34 -29.78 -1.65
C PHE A 160 13.40 -28.67 -1.20
N LEU A 161 13.75 -27.96 -0.12
CA LEU A 161 13.31 -26.59 0.19
C LEU A 161 14.02 -26.10 1.46
N GLY A 162 15.18 -25.46 1.29
CA GLY A 162 15.96 -24.84 2.37
C GLY A 162 15.40 -23.51 2.89
N ILE A 163 14.14 -23.17 2.56
CA ILE A 163 13.47 -21.93 2.96
C ILE A 163 12.64 -22.14 4.23
N PHE A 164 12.23 -23.39 4.53
CA PHE A 164 11.48 -23.71 5.73
C PHE A 164 12.42 -24.07 6.88
N GLY A 165 12.73 -23.07 7.71
CA GLY A 165 13.39 -23.29 8.99
C GLY A 165 12.49 -24.11 9.92
N GLY A 166 12.87 -25.37 10.15
CA GLY A 166 12.39 -26.20 11.27
C GLY A 166 10.98 -26.78 11.16
N GLY A 167 10.87 -28.03 10.71
CA GLY A 167 9.87 -28.98 11.24
C GLY A 167 8.48 -29.06 10.59
N GLY A 168 8.29 -28.66 9.33
CA GLY A 168 6.98 -28.75 8.66
C GLY A 168 6.97 -28.99 7.14
N SER A 169 8.06 -29.50 6.55
CA SER A 169 8.20 -29.62 5.08
C SER A 169 7.11 -30.46 4.41
N ASP A 170 6.64 -31.51 5.08
CA ASP A 170 5.85 -32.56 4.42
C ASP A 170 4.39 -32.10 4.17
N GLU A 171 3.82 -31.28 5.06
CA GLU A 171 2.47 -30.72 4.92
C GLU A 171 2.37 -29.74 3.74
N TYR A 172 3.34 -28.84 3.60
CA TYR A 172 3.34 -27.87 2.49
C TYR A 172 3.67 -28.52 1.15
N GLU A 173 4.57 -29.51 1.12
CA GLU A 173 4.86 -30.27 -0.09
C GLU A 173 3.62 -31.02 -0.60
N GLU A 174 2.80 -31.56 0.29
CA GLU A 174 1.53 -32.19 -0.08
C GLU A 174 0.53 -31.17 -0.63
N LEU A 175 0.34 -30.05 0.09
CA LEU A 175 -0.61 -29.01 -0.29
C LEU A 175 -0.27 -28.33 -1.63
N LEU A 176 1.01 -28.16 -1.92
CA LEU A 176 1.50 -27.52 -3.15
C LEU A 176 1.75 -28.51 -4.29
N GLY A 177 1.80 -29.82 -4.00
CA GLY A 177 2.26 -30.85 -4.92
C GLY A 177 1.23 -31.36 -5.92
N SER A 178 -0.07 -31.18 -5.66
CA SER A 178 -1.12 -31.60 -6.60
C SER A 178 -2.40 -30.77 -6.49
N VAL A 179 -2.98 -30.43 -7.64
CA VAL A 179 -4.27 -29.74 -7.72
C VAL A 179 -5.39 -30.78 -7.57
N GLN A 180 -6.28 -30.59 -6.58
CA GLN A 180 -7.37 -31.53 -6.28
C GLN A 180 -8.64 -30.77 -5.85
N VAL A 181 -9.82 -31.35 -6.08
CA VAL A 181 -11.10 -30.75 -5.64
C VAL A 181 -11.11 -30.63 -4.12
N GLY A 182 -11.53 -29.47 -3.59
CA GLY A 182 -11.58 -29.18 -2.15
C GLY A 182 -10.23 -28.78 -1.53
N ARG A 183 -9.13 -28.86 -2.29
CA ARG A 183 -7.79 -28.47 -1.83
C ARG A 183 -7.66 -26.97 -1.60
N ASP A 184 -8.44 -26.17 -2.32
CA ASP A 184 -8.56 -24.72 -2.15
C ASP A 184 -8.98 -24.35 -0.72
N ARG A 185 -9.95 -25.06 -0.14
CA ARG A 185 -10.35 -24.88 1.26
C ARG A 185 -9.23 -25.21 2.23
N GLU A 186 -8.55 -26.34 2.02
CA GLU A 186 -7.41 -26.73 2.87
C GLU A 186 -6.30 -25.70 2.83
N LEU A 187 -5.91 -25.26 1.63
CA LEU A 187 -4.95 -24.19 1.41
C LEU A 187 -5.36 -22.92 2.14
N PHE A 188 -6.64 -22.53 2.08
CA PHE A 188 -7.13 -21.30 2.72
C PHE A 188 -7.02 -21.37 4.24
N VAL A 189 -7.40 -22.51 4.83
CA VAL A 189 -7.31 -22.75 6.28
C VAL A 189 -5.85 -22.77 6.74
N VAL A 190 -4.97 -23.46 6.00
CA VAL A 190 -3.54 -23.53 6.34
C VAL A 190 -2.89 -22.15 6.19
N ALA A 191 -3.17 -21.43 5.11
CA ALA A 191 -2.67 -20.08 4.88
C ALA A 191 -3.05 -19.13 6.02
N THR A 192 -4.32 -19.15 6.43
CA THR A 192 -4.85 -18.35 7.56
C THR A 192 -4.10 -18.66 8.85
N ARG A 193 -3.90 -19.95 9.16
CA ARG A 193 -3.14 -20.39 10.34
C ARG A 193 -1.70 -19.89 10.31
N GLU A 194 -1.04 -19.90 9.15
CA GLU A 194 0.34 -19.42 9.03
C GLU A 194 0.45 -17.90 9.16
N VAL A 195 -0.49 -17.13 8.60
CA VAL A 195 -0.55 -15.67 8.83
C VAL A 195 -0.76 -15.36 10.31
N ARG A 196 -1.64 -16.08 11.02
CA ARG A 196 -1.87 -15.93 12.47
C ARG A 196 -0.62 -16.23 13.31
N LYS A 197 0.26 -17.12 12.83
CA LYS A 197 1.58 -17.39 13.44
C LYS A 197 2.65 -16.37 13.05
N ARG A 198 2.31 -15.35 12.27
CA ARG A 198 3.22 -14.36 11.66
C ARG A 198 4.20 -14.95 10.64
N ASN A 199 3.92 -16.15 10.13
CA ASN A 199 4.62 -16.73 8.99
C ASN A 199 4.03 -16.16 7.69
N PHE A 200 4.12 -14.83 7.52
CA PHE A 200 3.43 -14.09 6.46
C PHE A 200 3.81 -14.58 5.06
N ASP A 201 5.08 -14.89 4.82
CA ASP A 201 5.55 -15.40 3.51
C ASP A 201 4.91 -16.73 3.13
N VAL A 202 4.82 -17.65 4.10
CA VAL A 202 4.20 -18.97 3.90
C VAL A 202 2.70 -18.82 3.67
N GLY A 203 2.02 -18.01 4.49
CA GLY A 203 0.61 -17.72 4.32
C GLY A 203 0.29 -17.09 2.96
N ARG A 204 1.06 -16.08 2.54
CA ARG A 204 0.94 -15.45 1.21
C ARG A 204 1.15 -16.44 0.08
N LEU A 205 2.16 -17.30 0.18
CA LEU A 205 2.42 -18.33 -0.84
C LEU A 205 1.21 -19.25 -1.03
N LEU A 206 0.62 -19.72 0.07
CA LEU A 206 -0.53 -20.62 0.03
C LEU A 206 -1.79 -19.93 -0.51
N PHE A 207 -2.07 -18.69 -0.10
CA PHE A 207 -3.15 -17.90 -0.72
C PHE A 207 -2.90 -17.69 -2.21
N GLN A 208 -1.66 -17.40 -2.61
CA GLN A 208 -1.30 -17.23 -4.02
C GLN A 208 -1.51 -18.52 -4.83
N THR A 209 -1.26 -19.69 -4.24
CA THR A 209 -1.59 -20.99 -4.87
C THR A 209 -3.08 -21.08 -5.16
N ILE A 210 -3.96 -20.65 -4.25
CA ILE A 210 -5.41 -20.64 -4.51
C ILE A 210 -5.73 -19.78 -5.74
N ILE A 211 -5.19 -18.55 -5.75
CA ILE A 211 -5.42 -17.55 -6.80
C ILE A 211 -4.97 -18.05 -8.17
N THR A 212 -3.86 -18.79 -8.26
CA THR A 212 -3.30 -19.22 -9.56
C THR A 212 -3.80 -20.58 -10.03
N THR A 213 -4.20 -21.46 -9.12
CA THR A 213 -4.54 -22.86 -9.45
C THR A 213 -6.04 -23.17 -9.40
N TYR A 214 -6.85 -22.35 -8.70
CA TYR A 214 -8.30 -22.53 -8.58
C TYR A 214 -9.07 -21.26 -8.97
N PRO A 215 -9.12 -20.89 -10.26
CA PRO A 215 -9.79 -19.67 -10.73
C PRO A 215 -11.30 -19.61 -10.44
N ASP A 216 -11.95 -20.76 -10.29
CA ASP A 216 -13.38 -20.87 -9.97
C ASP A 216 -13.65 -21.09 -8.48
N SER A 217 -12.61 -21.02 -7.63
CA SER A 217 -12.77 -21.25 -6.19
C SER A 217 -13.63 -20.15 -5.53
N PRO A 218 -14.59 -20.51 -4.66
CA PRO A 218 -15.30 -19.51 -3.85
C PRO A 218 -14.35 -18.77 -2.90
N TYR A 219 -13.18 -19.34 -2.59
CA TYR A 219 -12.16 -18.69 -1.76
C TYR A 219 -11.29 -17.68 -2.51
N LEU A 220 -11.40 -17.57 -3.84
CA LEU A 220 -10.51 -16.73 -4.63
C LEU A 220 -10.55 -15.24 -4.24
N PRO A 221 -11.73 -14.58 -4.12
CA PRO A 221 -11.77 -13.17 -3.76
C PRO A 221 -11.18 -12.91 -2.37
N MET A 222 -11.45 -13.82 -1.42
CA MET A 222 -10.99 -13.72 -0.04
C MET A 222 -9.51 -14.04 0.08
N SER A 223 -8.97 -14.92 -0.77
CA SER A 223 -7.53 -15.21 -0.84
C SER A 223 -6.76 -14.00 -1.33
N LYS A 224 -7.25 -13.32 -2.38
CA LYS A 224 -6.67 -12.05 -2.85
C LYS A 224 -6.69 -10.98 -1.74
N LEU A 225 -7.79 -10.87 -1.01
CA LEU A 225 -7.90 -9.92 0.10
C LEU A 225 -6.97 -10.28 1.26
N ALA A 226 -6.88 -11.56 1.62
CA ALA A 226 -6.02 -12.06 2.69
C ALA A 226 -4.53 -11.84 2.42
N VAL A 227 -4.11 -11.82 1.15
CA VAL A 227 -2.75 -11.38 0.77
C VAL A 227 -2.54 -9.91 1.16
N GLY A 228 -3.48 -9.02 0.85
CA GLY A 228 -3.42 -7.62 1.27
C GLY A 228 -3.38 -7.44 2.79
N ASP A 229 -4.25 -8.16 3.51
CA ASP A 229 -4.24 -8.21 4.97
C ASP A 229 -2.90 -8.67 5.51
N SER A 230 -2.33 -9.76 4.98
CA SER A 230 -1.06 -10.30 5.49
C SER A 230 0.09 -9.28 5.43
N PHE A 231 0.16 -8.48 4.34
CA PHE A 231 1.11 -7.39 4.20
C PHE A 231 0.82 -6.24 5.18
N TYR A 232 -0.46 -5.91 5.37
CA TYR A 232 -0.88 -4.88 6.32
C TYR A 232 -0.52 -5.25 7.77
N LEU A 233 -0.78 -6.50 8.15
CA LEU A 233 -0.49 -7.05 9.48
C LEU A 233 1.03 -7.11 9.75
N GLU A 234 1.82 -7.51 8.75
CA GLU A 234 3.29 -7.49 8.81
C GLU A 234 3.82 -6.07 9.05
N GLY A 235 3.30 -5.10 8.30
CA GLY A 235 3.32 -3.71 8.72
C GLY A 235 4.63 -2.94 8.58
N SER A 236 5.67 -3.53 7.99
CA SER A 236 6.88 -2.81 7.57
C SER A 236 6.55 -1.81 6.44
N THR A 237 7.41 -0.83 6.17
CA THR A 237 7.18 0.13 5.07
C THR A 237 7.02 -0.58 3.72
N SER A 238 7.88 -1.57 3.41
CA SER A 238 7.76 -2.36 2.18
C SER A 238 6.46 -3.16 2.15
N SER A 239 6.09 -3.79 3.27
CA SER A 239 4.85 -4.55 3.38
C SER A 239 3.63 -3.63 3.21
N LEU A 240 3.60 -2.44 3.79
CA LEU A 240 2.49 -1.49 3.63
C LEU A 240 2.34 -1.00 2.19
N ILE A 241 3.44 -0.82 1.45
CA ILE A 241 3.39 -0.54 0.01
C ILE A 241 2.76 -1.71 -0.75
N GLN A 242 3.14 -2.95 -0.42
CA GLN A 242 2.54 -4.14 -1.02
C GLN A 242 1.07 -4.33 -0.62
N ALA A 243 0.68 -3.95 0.60
CA ALA A 243 -0.71 -3.96 1.07
C ALA A 243 -1.55 -3.01 0.22
N VAL A 244 -1.09 -1.76 0.00
CA VAL A 244 -1.76 -0.80 -0.88
C VAL A 244 -1.95 -1.39 -2.29
N ALA A 245 -0.91 -1.98 -2.87
CA ALA A 245 -0.99 -2.60 -4.19
C ALA A 245 -1.98 -3.78 -4.23
N SER A 246 -1.94 -4.65 -3.23
CA SER A 246 -2.81 -5.84 -3.14
C SER A 246 -4.28 -5.47 -2.94
N TYR A 247 -4.56 -4.48 -2.09
CA TYR A 247 -5.92 -3.97 -1.91
C TYR A 247 -6.45 -3.25 -3.15
N GLN A 248 -5.60 -2.51 -3.87
CA GLN A 248 -5.98 -1.90 -5.16
C GLN A 248 -6.26 -2.95 -6.24
N ASP A 249 -5.45 -4.01 -6.30
CA ASP A 249 -5.69 -5.15 -7.18
C ASP A 249 -7.04 -5.79 -6.86
N TRP A 250 -7.31 -6.05 -5.59
CA TRP A 250 -8.60 -6.61 -5.15
C TRP A 250 -9.79 -5.73 -5.56
N LEU A 251 -9.71 -4.40 -5.37
CA LEU A 251 -10.77 -3.47 -5.79
C LEU A 251 -10.95 -3.42 -7.32
N THR A 252 -9.91 -3.73 -8.09
CA THR A 252 -10.00 -3.78 -9.55
C THR A 252 -10.83 -4.99 -10.00
N PHE A 253 -10.68 -6.14 -9.34
CA PHE A 253 -11.42 -7.36 -9.66
C PHE A 253 -12.80 -7.42 -8.98
N PHE A 254 -12.96 -6.83 -7.79
CA PHE A 254 -14.17 -6.94 -6.98
C PHE A 254 -14.72 -5.57 -6.52
N PRO A 255 -14.93 -4.60 -7.44
CA PRO A 255 -15.27 -3.23 -7.07
C PRO A 255 -16.60 -3.10 -6.31
N THR A 256 -17.58 -3.97 -6.59
CA THR A 256 -18.93 -3.96 -5.99
C THR A 256 -19.08 -4.91 -4.80
N HIS A 257 -17.99 -5.54 -4.33
CA HIS A 257 -18.07 -6.47 -3.23
C HIS A 257 -18.45 -5.77 -1.91
N PRO A 258 -19.21 -6.42 -1.00
CA PRO A 258 -19.65 -5.80 0.26
C PRO A 258 -18.53 -5.24 1.16
N LEU A 259 -17.32 -5.77 1.03
CA LEU A 259 -16.13 -5.31 1.76
C LEU A 259 -15.39 -4.13 1.10
N SER A 260 -15.79 -3.66 -0.10
CA SER A 260 -15.06 -2.63 -0.84
C SER A 260 -14.77 -1.36 -0.05
N CYS A 261 -15.75 -0.84 0.70
CA CYS A 261 -15.52 0.35 1.52
C CYS A 261 -14.50 0.12 2.64
N ARG A 262 -14.46 -1.09 3.24
CA ARG A 262 -13.42 -1.46 4.22
C ARG A 262 -12.04 -1.56 3.55
N VAL A 263 -11.97 -2.07 2.34
CA VAL A 263 -10.71 -2.16 1.58
C VAL A 263 -10.18 -0.77 1.21
N ILE A 264 -11.04 0.15 0.77
CA ILE A 264 -10.64 1.55 0.51
C ILE A 264 -10.12 2.20 1.80
N MET A 265 -10.78 1.95 2.95
CA MET A 265 -10.29 2.39 4.25
C MET A 265 -8.91 1.84 4.56
N LYS A 266 -8.67 0.53 4.36
CA LYS A 266 -7.34 -0.08 4.61
C LYS A 266 -6.25 0.44 3.68
N ILE A 267 -6.58 0.86 2.45
CA ILE A 267 -5.63 1.56 1.59
C ILE A 267 -5.23 2.91 2.21
N ALA A 268 -6.21 3.69 2.68
CA ALA A 268 -5.94 4.96 3.34
C ALA A 268 -5.10 4.75 4.61
N GLU A 269 -5.47 3.80 5.47
CA GLU A 269 -4.73 3.48 6.69
C GLU A 269 -3.31 2.97 6.39
N SER A 270 -3.10 2.23 5.30
CA SER A 270 -1.76 1.79 4.87
C SER A 270 -0.86 2.98 4.50
N GLU A 271 -1.41 4.02 3.88
CA GLU A 271 -0.68 5.26 3.61
C GLU A 271 -0.49 6.08 4.90
N MET A 272 -1.50 6.16 5.77
CA MET A 272 -1.42 6.84 7.08
C MET A 272 -0.31 6.27 7.95
N ARG A 273 -0.14 4.93 7.98
CA ARG A 273 0.95 4.28 8.75
C ARG A 273 2.35 4.65 8.27
N GLN A 274 2.46 5.22 7.07
CA GLN A 274 3.72 5.69 6.49
C GLN A 274 3.88 7.21 6.57
N VAL A 275 2.92 7.93 7.17
CA VAL A 275 3.03 9.38 7.39
C VAL A 275 4.04 9.66 8.49
N GLY A 276 5.01 10.51 8.16
CA GLY A 276 5.99 11.01 9.12
C GLY A 276 5.50 12.26 9.86
N LEU A 277 6.43 12.85 10.61
CA LEU A 277 6.24 14.17 11.20
C LEU A 277 5.93 15.24 10.14
N PRO A 278 5.23 16.33 10.51
CA PRO A 278 4.86 17.39 9.56
C PRO A 278 6.03 18.09 8.88
N ASP A 279 7.25 18.04 9.40
CA ASP A 279 8.46 18.62 8.78
C ASP A 279 9.07 17.72 7.67
N ARG A 280 8.53 16.52 7.47
CA ARG A 280 9.01 15.53 6.50
C ARG A 280 8.22 15.56 5.18
N ASP A 281 8.56 14.66 4.27
CA ASP A 281 7.85 14.48 3.00
C ASP A 281 6.36 14.16 3.21
N ALA A 282 5.49 14.97 2.60
CA ALA A 282 4.04 14.90 2.74
C ALA A 282 3.37 13.95 1.74
N THR A 283 4.11 13.18 0.93
CA THR A 283 3.54 12.36 -0.15
C THR A 283 2.56 11.32 0.39
N ARG A 284 2.90 10.67 1.50
CA ARG A 284 2.06 9.65 2.14
C ARG A 284 0.77 10.25 2.70
N ALA A 285 0.86 11.42 3.34
CA ALA A 285 -0.30 12.14 3.85
C ALA A 285 -1.25 12.57 2.72
N LYS A 286 -0.73 13.11 1.62
CA LYS A 286 -1.54 13.48 0.43
C LYS A 286 -2.24 12.28 -0.22
N ARG A 287 -1.57 11.12 -0.27
CA ARG A 287 -2.18 9.87 -0.77
C ARG A 287 -3.29 9.39 0.15
N ALA A 288 -3.07 9.40 1.46
CA ALA A 288 -4.11 9.08 2.45
C ALA A 288 -5.31 10.03 2.32
N GLU A 289 -5.07 11.34 2.24
CA GLU A 289 -6.11 12.36 2.07
C GLU A 289 -6.96 12.08 0.82
N THR A 290 -6.30 11.79 -0.31
CA THR A 290 -6.97 11.48 -1.57
C THR A 290 -7.88 10.25 -1.42
N LYS A 291 -7.41 9.19 -0.78
CA LYS A 291 -8.19 7.95 -0.61
C LYS A 291 -9.35 8.12 0.35
N LEU A 292 -9.18 8.87 1.43
CA LEU A 292 -10.26 9.20 2.37
C LEU A 292 -11.33 10.08 1.72
N LYS A 293 -10.94 11.07 0.90
CA LYS A 293 -11.88 11.87 0.13
C LYS A 293 -12.68 11.02 -0.87
N VAL A 294 -12.03 10.11 -1.59
CA VAL A 294 -12.71 9.17 -2.49
C VAL A 294 -13.72 8.31 -1.72
N LEU A 295 -13.33 7.79 -0.55
CA LEU A 295 -14.22 7.00 0.29
C LEU A 295 -15.47 7.78 0.70
N LEU A 296 -15.32 9.04 1.12
CA LEU A 296 -16.45 9.90 1.53
C LEU A 296 -17.34 10.34 0.35
N GLN A 297 -16.77 10.43 -0.85
CA GLN A 297 -17.49 10.79 -2.07
C GLN A 297 -18.32 9.63 -2.62
N GLN A 298 -17.84 8.39 -2.48
CA GLN A 298 -18.53 7.19 -2.97
C GLN A 298 -19.84 6.94 -2.23
N SER A 299 -20.95 6.89 -2.96
CA SER A 299 -22.31 6.78 -2.39
C SER A 299 -22.47 5.57 -1.47
N GLN A 300 -22.00 4.41 -1.90
CA GLN A 300 -22.04 3.15 -1.12
C GLN A 300 -21.35 3.27 0.24
N CYS A 301 -20.28 4.07 0.34
CA CYS A 301 -19.52 4.23 1.58
C CYS A 301 -20.06 5.37 2.45
N ARG A 302 -20.67 6.39 1.83
CA ARG A 302 -21.27 7.54 2.53
C ARG A 302 -22.41 7.13 3.46
N GLU A 303 -23.26 6.21 3.02
CA GLU A 303 -24.40 5.72 3.80
C GLU A 303 -24.00 4.63 4.82
N SER A 304 -22.73 4.23 4.84
CA SER A 304 -22.21 3.22 5.77
C SER A 304 -21.65 3.84 7.06
N PHE A 305 -21.54 3.01 8.10
CA PHE A 305 -20.89 3.37 9.38
C PHE A 305 -19.41 3.82 9.23
N ILE A 306 -18.77 3.52 8.10
CA ILE A 306 -17.37 3.86 7.81
C ILE A 306 -17.18 5.37 7.60
N SER A 307 -18.25 6.10 7.23
CA SER A 307 -18.18 7.53 6.93
C SER A 307 -17.64 8.37 8.09
N GLY A 308 -18.14 8.19 9.32
CA GLY A 308 -17.67 8.94 10.49
C GLY A 308 -16.20 8.67 10.83
N GLU A 309 -15.81 7.41 10.75
CA GLU A 309 -14.43 6.95 10.95
C GLU A 309 -13.47 7.51 9.88
N ALA A 310 -13.94 7.63 8.64
CA ALA A 310 -13.18 8.22 7.54
C ALA A 310 -13.06 9.74 7.65
N SER A 311 -14.12 10.44 8.07
CA SER A 311 -14.09 11.88 8.36
C SER A 311 -13.11 12.20 9.48
N THR A 312 -13.06 11.38 10.52
CA THR A 312 -12.11 11.53 11.64
C THR A 312 -10.67 11.39 11.15
N ARG A 313 -10.34 10.30 10.44
CA ARG A 313 -9.01 10.08 9.86
C ARG A 313 -8.63 11.17 8.85
N LEU A 314 -9.58 11.65 8.05
CA LEU A 314 -9.34 12.72 7.09
C LEU A 314 -8.93 14.00 7.81
N LYS A 315 -9.60 14.34 8.92
CA LYS A 315 -9.24 15.49 9.75
C LYS A 315 -7.81 15.35 10.27
N GLU A 316 -7.42 14.21 10.81
CA GLU A 316 -6.06 13.97 11.33
C GLU A 316 -4.98 14.08 10.25
N VAL A 317 -5.23 13.53 9.05
CA VAL A 317 -4.31 13.66 7.90
C VAL A 317 -4.22 15.11 7.43
N GLN A 318 -5.34 15.84 7.39
CA GLN A 318 -5.36 17.25 7.04
C GLN A 318 -4.69 18.12 8.10
N ASP A 319 -4.75 17.75 9.38
CA ASP A 319 -3.99 18.40 10.45
C ASP A 319 -2.48 18.20 10.28
N ASN A 320 -2.03 17.00 9.90
CA ASN A 320 -0.62 16.78 9.55
C ASN A 320 -0.18 17.67 8.36
N LEU A 321 -0.99 17.74 7.31
CA LEU A 321 -0.72 18.57 6.12
C LEU A 321 -0.79 20.07 6.40
N GLY A 322 -1.71 20.50 7.26
CA GLY A 322 -1.82 21.88 7.73
C GLY A 322 -0.59 22.30 8.52
N LEU A 323 -0.14 21.45 9.46
CA LEU A 323 1.10 21.66 10.20
C LEU A 323 2.33 21.72 9.28
N HIS A 324 2.41 20.85 8.26
CA HIS A 324 3.49 20.89 7.27
C HIS A 324 3.58 22.27 6.60
N ASN A 325 2.45 22.80 6.13
CA ASN A 325 2.42 24.13 5.51
C ASN A 325 2.67 25.25 6.53
N LEU A 326 2.20 25.13 7.76
CA LEU A 326 2.43 26.11 8.82
C LEU A 326 3.93 26.23 9.15
N LEU A 327 4.64 25.10 9.23
CA LEU A 327 6.10 25.08 9.43
C LEU A 327 6.84 25.79 8.29
N ILE A 328 6.45 25.53 7.04
CA ILE A 328 7.03 26.19 5.87
C ILE A 328 6.71 27.69 5.87
N ALA A 329 5.48 28.07 6.22
CA ALA A 329 5.06 29.46 6.30
C ALA A 329 5.87 30.23 7.35
N ASN A 330 6.05 29.64 8.54
CA ASN A 330 6.86 30.18 9.62
C ASN A 330 8.33 30.32 9.20
N TYR A 331 8.89 29.33 8.51
CA TYR A 331 10.25 29.42 7.98
C TYR A 331 10.44 30.61 7.04
N TYR A 332 9.52 30.80 6.07
CA TYR A 332 9.58 31.95 5.17
C TYR A 332 9.38 33.29 5.88
N TYR A 333 8.53 33.33 6.91
CA TYR A 333 8.34 34.53 7.73
C TYR A 333 9.64 34.91 8.45
N THR A 334 10.25 33.98 9.17
CA THR A 334 11.53 34.18 9.87
C THR A 334 12.65 34.59 8.92
N LEU A 335 12.72 33.97 7.73
CA LEU A 335 13.69 34.35 6.70
C LEU A 335 13.54 35.83 6.28
N SER A 336 12.30 36.30 6.17
CA SER A 336 12.02 37.66 5.73
C SER A 336 12.17 38.70 6.84
N VAL A 337 11.60 38.44 8.02
CA VAL A 337 11.51 39.41 9.12
C VAL A 337 12.79 39.43 9.95
N ASP A 338 13.28 38.26 10.37
CA ASP A 338 14.43 38.18 11.27
C ASP A 338 15.76 38.28 10.50
N GLN A 339 15.81 37.67 9.31
CA GLN A 339 17.05 37.60 8.52
C GLN A 339 17.11 38.62 7.38
N LYS A 340 16.03 39.36 7.10
CA LYS A 340 15.95 40.39 6.04
C LYS A 340 16.31 39.85 4.63
N LYS A 341 15.98 38.59 4.35
CA LYS A 341 16.29 37.90 3.07
C LYS A 341 15.09 37.79 2.11
N GLY A 342 13.98 38.45 2.42
CA GLY A 342 12.70 38.30 1.70
C GLY A 342 11.98 36.98 2.05
N GLY A 343 10.80 36.76 1.47
CA GLY A 343 9.99 35.55 1.69
C GLY A 343 8.57 35.76 2.21
N LEU A 344 8.19 37.00 2.58
CA LEU A 344 6.84 37.33 3.09
C LEU A 344 5.71 36.79 2.20
N LYS A 345 5.73 37.06 0.88
CA LYS A 345 4.73 36.51 -0.06
C LYS A 345 4.69 34.98 -0.09
N GLY A 346 5.84 34.31 0.12
CA GLY A 346 5.92 32.85 0.26
C GLY A 346 5.23 32.36 1.53
N SER A 347 5.45 33.07 2.65
CA SER A 347 4.75 32.81 3.92
C SER A 347 3.24 32.98 3.77
N GLN A 348 2.78 34.09 3.20
CA GLN A 348 1.36 34.35 2.94
C GLN A 348 0.71 33.30 2.06
N SER A 349 1.40 32.87 1.00
CA SER A 349 0.91 31.83 0.09
C SER A 349 0.64 30.53 0.85
N ARG A 350 1.55 30.14 1.76
CA ARG A 350 1.39 28.93 2.59
C ARG A 350 0.28 29.06 3.62
N PHE A 351 0.14 30.20 4.31
CA PHE A 351 -0.98 30.42 5.22
C PHE A 351 -2.33 30.36 4.49
N ARG A 352 -2.44 31.02 3.34
CA ARG A 352 -3.66 30.98 2.52
C ARG A 352 -3.97 29.57 2.02
N GLU A 353 -2.95 28.80 1.63
CA GLU A 353 -3.14 27.39 1.25
C GLU A 353 -3.79 26.56 2.38
N ILE A 354 -3.44 26.82 3.65
CA ILE A 354 -4.05 26.15 4.80
C ILE A 354 -5.52 26.56 4.94
N ILE A 355 -5.81 27.86 4.89
CA ILE A 355 -7.18 28.41 4.98
C ILE A 355 -8.08 27.79 3.89
N ASP A 356 -7.59 27.75 2.65
CA ASP A 356 -8.37 27.30 1.51
C ASP A 356 -8.58 25.77 1.49
N LYS A 357 -7.55 24.99 1.83
CA LYS A 357 -7.59 23.52 1.69
C LYS A 357 -8.00 22.77 2.94
N TYR A 358 -7.74 23.33 4.12
CA TYR A 358 -7.93 22.67 5.41
C TYR A 358 -8.76 23.55 6.36
N PRO A 359 -10.03 23.87 6.03
CA PRO A 359 -10.85 24.79 6.82
C PRO A 359 -11.13 24.32 8.26
N ASN A 360 -10.96 23.03 8.53
CA ASN A 360 -11.11 22.42 9.86
C ASN A 360 -9.78 22.18 10.57
N PHE A 361 -8.69 22.81 10.09
CA PHE A 361 -7.36 22.67 10.67
C PHE A 361 -7.34 23.09 12.14
N SER A 362 -6.76 22.25 12.99
CA SER A 362 -6.80 22.44 14.44
C SER A 362 -6.06 23.70 14.95
N PHE A 363 -5.14 24.27 14.15
CA PHE A 363 -4.39 25.50 14.49
C PHE A 363 -4.74 26.67 13.55
N MET A 364 -6.00 26.73 13.09
CA MET A 364 -6.44 27.77 12.14
C MET A 364 -6.35 29.17 12.74
N ASP A 365 -6.58 29.32 14.04
CA ASP A 365 -6.43 30.60 14.75
C ASP A 365 -4.99 31.13 14.71
N GLU A 366 -3.98 30.27 14.93
CA GLU A 366 -2.56 30.61 14.76
C GLU A 366 -2.25 31.03 13.31
N VAL A 367 -2.78 30.29 12.33
CA VAL A 367 -2.61 30.58 10.90
C VAL A 367 -3.18 31.95 10.55
N LEU A 368 -4.40 32.25 10.99
CA LEU A 368 -5.06 33.54 10.77
C LEU A 368 -4.28 34.67 11.44
N TYR A 369 -3.83 34.47 12.68
CA TYR A 369 -3.08 35.49 13.41
C TYR A 369 -1.76 35.81 12.72
N LYS A 370 -1.00 34.77 12.36
CA LYS A 370 0.29 34.94 11.69
C LYS A 370 0.13 35.54 10.29
N LEU A 371 -0.91 35.18 9.55
CA LEU A 371 -1.21 35.80 8.26
C LEU A 371 -1.55 37.28 8.43
N ALA A 372 -2.37 37.64 9.43
CA ALA A 372 -2.69 39.03 9.74
C ALA A 372 -1.44 39.85 10.06
N VAL A 373 -0.56 39.32 10.92
CA VAL A 373 0.74 39.93 11.23
C VAL A 373 1.61 40.06 9.98
N THR A 374 1.60 39.04 9.10
CA THR A 374 2.34 39.08 7.83
C THR A 374 1.83 40.20 6.92
N TYR A 375 0.52 40.45 6.88
CA TYR A 375 -0.05 41.58 6.15
C TYR A 375 0.30 42.94 6.78
N LEU A 376 0.36 43.05 8.11
CA LEU A 376 0.83 44.26 8.77
C LEU A 376 2.28 44.61 8.41
N VAL A 377 3.17 43.61 8.35
CA VAL A 377 4.57 43.81 7.95
C VAL A 377 4.68 44.31 6.50
N GLU A 378 3.73 43.96 5.65
CA GLU A 378 3.64 44.47 4.27
C GLU A 378 2.79 45.76 4.14
N GLU A 379 2.41 46.37 5.26
CA GLU A 379 1.59 47.59 5.32
C GLU A 379 0.20 47.45 4.66
N GLU A 380 -0.27 46.21 4.47
CA GLU A 380 -1.61 45.88 3.96
C GLU A 380 -2.62 45.81 5.12
N THR A 381 -2.85 46.95 5.78
CA THR A 381 -3.64 47.07 7.02
C THR A 381 -5.09 46.59 6.87
N ASP A 382 -5.73 46.84 5.72
CA ASP A 382 -7.09 46.38 5.44
C ASP A 382 -7.21 44.85 5.46
N GLN A 383 -6.21 44.14 4.93
CA GLN A 383 -6.20 42.68 4.95
C GLN A 383 -5.92 42.16 6.36
N ALA A 384 -4.94 42.76 7.05
CA ALA A 384 -4.65 42.39 8.43
C ALA A 384 -5.87 42.53 9.34
N ALA A 385 -6.61 43.65 9.22
CA ALA A 385 -7.82 43.90 9.98
C ALA A 385 -8.85 42.78 9.79
N ARG A 386 -9.11 42.35 8.55
CA ARG A 386 -10.08 41.27 8.26
C ARG A 386 -9.76 39.98 9.01
N TYR A 387 -8.50 39.56 9.02
CA TYR A 387 -8.11 38.31 9.69
C TYR A 387 -8.12 38.44 11.21
N PHE A 388 -7.71 39.59 11.78
CA PHE A 388 -7.85 39.83 13.22
C PHE A 388 -9.32 39.83 13.66
N GLN A 389 -10.20 40.47 12.88
CA GLN A 389 -11.64 40.48 13.12
C GLN A 389 -12.22 39.05 13.08
N GLN A 390 -11.76 38.23 12.12
CA GLN A 390 -12.18 36.83 12.03
C GLN A 390 -11.77 36.03 13.27
N ILE A 391 -10.58 36.26 13.84
CA ILE A 391 -10.15 35.58 15.09
C ILE A 391 -11.09 35.94 16.25
N VAL A 392 -11.39 37.23 16.42
CA VAL A 392 -12.27 37.71 17.50
C VAL A 392 -13.70 37.14 17.36
N SER A 393 -14.21 37.07 16.13
CA SER A 393 -15.54 36.53 15.84
C SER A 393 -15.60 35.00 15.98
N ASP A 394 -14.71 34.29 15.28
CA ASP A 394 -14.88 32.86 14.99
C ASP A 394 -14.10 31.95 15.95
N TYR A 395 -13.08 32.50 16.62
CA TYR A 395 -12.20 31.78 17.54
C TYR A 395 -12.14 32.47 18.93
N PRO A 396 -13.29 32.74 19.58
CA PRO A 396 -13.35 33.55 20.79
C PRO A 396 -12.63 32.95 22.01
N ASN A 397 -12.30 31.66 21.99
CA ASN A 397 -11.55 30.96 23.04
C ASN A 397 -10.04 30.82 22.71
N SER A 398 -9.58 31.41 21.60
CA SER A 398 -8.17 31.36 21.19
C SER A 398 -7.30 32.29 22.04
N GLU A 399 -6.06 31.88 22.28
CA GLU A 399 -5.05 32.74 22.92
C GLU A 399 -4.73 34.01 22.10
N TYR A 400 -5.06 34.00 20.80
CA TYR A 400 -4.80 35.11 19.88
C TYR A 400 -5.86 36.21 19.92
N VAL A 401 -7.00 36.02 20.61
CA VAL A 401 -8.09 37.01 20.64
C VAL A 401 -7.62 38.35 21.22
N LYS A 402 -7.01 38.33 22.40
CA LYS A 402 -6.56 39.56 23.06
C LYS A 402 -5.55 40.33 22.20
N LYS A 403 -4.55 39.61 21.66
CA LYS A 403 -3.55 40.19 20.75
C LYS A 403 -4.20 40.78 19.49
N SER A 404 -5.22 40.10 18.94
CA SER A 404 -5.93 40.57 17.75
C SER A 404 -6.73 41.85 18.02
N ILE A 405 -7.38 41.97 19.19
CA ILE A 405 -8.08 43.20 19.61
C ILE A 405 -7.08 44.35 19.73
N GLU A 406 -5.95 44.14 20.41
CA GLU A 406 -4.89 45.15 20.54
C GLU A 406 -4.39 45.62 19.16
N GLN A 407 -4.16 44.70 18.21
CA GLN A 407 -3.76 45.08 16.85
C GLN A 407 -4.84 45.87 16.10
N LEU A 408 -6.13 45.50 16.24
CA LEU A 408 -7.24 46.23 15.63
C LEU A 408 -7.36 47.66 16.15
N GLU A 409 -7.20 47.85 17.45
CA GLU A 409 -7.21 49.18 18.08
C GLU A 409 -6.02 50.03 17.60
N LEU A 410 -4.83 49.44 17.52
CA LEU A 410 -3.62 50.13 17.05
C LEU A 410 -3.75 50.61 15.61
N ILE A 411 -4.40 49.85 14.73
CA ILE A 411 -4.62 50.24 13.32
C ILE A 411 -5.91 51.04 13.11
N GLY A 412 -6.69 51.31 14.17
CA GLY A 412 -7.94 52.06 14.09
C GLY A 412 -9.10 51.31 13.40
N ALA A 413 -9.05 49.98 13.37
CA ALA A 413 -10.10 49.13 12.82
C ALA A 413 -11.17 48.78 13.86
N THR A 414 -12.36 48.39 13.41
CA THR A 414 -13.46 48.00 14.30
C THR A 414 -13.21 46.63 14.94
N VAL A 415 -13.56 46.50 16.23
CA VAL A 415 -13.51 45.23 16.98
C VAL A 415 -14.91 44.60 16.96
N PRO A 416 -15.10 43.43 16.33
CA PRO A 416 -16.39 42.77 16.26
C PRO A 416 -16.73 42.08 17.59
N ALA A 417 -18.01 41.78 17.80
CA ALA A 417 -18.42 40.90 18.89
C ALA A 417 -18.11 39.43 18.54
N ALA A 418 -17.79 38.64 19.56
CA ALA A 418 -17.60 37.19 19.44
C ALA A 418 -18.89 36.50 18.97
N ASN A 419 -18.77 35.48 18.13
CA ASN A 419 -19.90 34.65 17.72
C ASN A 419 -20.35 33.76 18.90
N PRO A 420 -21.60 33.90 19.42
CA PRO A 420 -22.08 33.15 20.57
C PRO A 420 -22.08 31.62 20.39
N GLU A 421 -22.24 31.13 19.16
CA GLU A 421 -22.18 29.70 18.84
C GLU A 421 -20.77 29.13 19.05
N ARG A 422 -19.74 29.93 18.75
CA ARG A 422 -18.34 29.54 18.84
C ARG A 422 -17.78 29.59 20.25
N THR A 423 -18.38 30.39 21.14
CA THR A 423 -17.97 30.48 22.56
C THR A 423 -18.06 29.14 23.29
N LYS A 424 -18.91 28.22 22.82
CA LYS A 424 -19.07 26.88 23.41
C LYS A 424 -18.03 25.87 22.93
N VAL A 425 -17.24 26.20 21.90
CA VAL A 425 -16.22 25.30 21.35
C VAL A 425 -14.95 25.39 22.20
N LEU A 426 -14.58 24.28 22.85
CA LEU A 426 -13.35 24.22 23.63
C LEU A 426 -12.11 24.32 22.71
N PRO A 427 -11.01 24.94 23.18
CA PRO A 427 -9.74 24.92 22.44
C PRO A 427 -9.22 23.48 22.27
N PRO A 428 -8.34 23.24 21.29
CA PRO A 428 -7.69 21.93 21.12
C PRO A 428 -7.01 21.50 22.43
N GLN A 429 -7.05 20.20 22.75
CA GLN A 429 -6.33 19.70 23.92
C GLN A 429 -4.82 19.76 23.69
N ASP A 430 -4.10 20.35 24.64
CA ASP A 430 -2.64 20.31 24.62
C ASP A 430 -2.14 18.88 24.79
N VAL A 431 -1.42 18.40 23.80
CA VAL A 431 -0.70 17.13 23.84
C VAL A 431 0.40 17.20 24.91
N SER A 432 0.38 16.24 25.85
CA SER A 432 1.38 16.16 26.92
C SER A 432 2.81 16.19 26.38
N PHE A 433 3.70 16.93 27.06
CA PHE A 433 5.13 17.03 26.73
C PHE A 433 5.78 15.67 26.42
N PHE A 434 5.50 14.65 27.24
CA PHE A 434 6.08 13.31 27.05
C PHE A 434 5.58 12.63 25.77
N GLN A 435 4.33 12.87 25.38
CA GLN A 435 3.75 12.36 24.14
C GLN A 435 4.40 13.05 22.92
N ASN A 436 4.57 14.37 22.99
CA ASN A 436 5.29 15.13 21.95
C ASN A 436 6.74 14.68 21.80
N PHE A 437 7.46 14.49 22.92
CA PHE A 437 8.83 13.97 22.90
C PHE A 437 8.91 12.58 22.25
N LYS A 438 8.03 11.65 22.65
CA LYS A 438 7.98 10.31 22.07
C LYS A 438 7.68 10.34 20.56
N ASN A 439 6.70 11.14 20.15
CA ASN A 439 6.34 11.31 18.74
C ASN A 439 7.52 11.84 17.92
N GLN A 440 8.23 12.85 18.43
CA GLN A 440 9.41 13.42 17.80
C GLN A 440 10.55 12.40 17.68
N LEU A 441 10.83 11.64 18.75
CA LEU A 441 11.89 10.63 18.79
C LEU A 441 11.66 9.51 17.77
N PHE A 442 10.44 8.99 17.68
CA PHE A 442 10.10 7.91 16.75
C PHE A 442 9.68 8.42 15.36
N GLY A 443 9.57 9.73 15.17
CA GLY A 443 9.12 10.33 13.92
C GLY A 443 7.66 10.01 13.57
N ILE A 444 6.84 9.71 14.56
CA ILE A 444 5.46 9.25 14.40
C ILE A 444 4.51 10.43 14.65
N TYR A 445 3.66 10.75 13.69
CA TYR A 445 2.54 11.64 13.91
C TYR A 445 1.35 10.83 14.47
N PRO A 446 0.78 11.19 15.63
CA PRO A 446 -0.28 10.41 16.26
C PRO A 446 -1.55 10.50 15.41
N MET A 447 -2.05 9.34 14.97
CA MET A 447 -3.30 9.22 14.22
C MET A 447 -4.05 7.97 14.68
N THR A 448 -5.37 8.02 14.54
CA THR A 448 -6.28 6.92 14.83
C THR A 448 -6.23 5.93 13.67
N ILE A 449 -5.37 4.92 13.82
CA ILE A 449 -5.16 3.89 12.80
C ILE A 449 -5.45 2.52 13.40
N ASP A 450 -6.40 1.81 12.79
CA ASP A 450 -6.65 0.41 13.11
C ASP A 450 -5.56 -0.48 12.50
N LYS A 451 -4.92 -1.32 13.33
CA LYS A 451 -3.83 -2.21 12.88
C LYS A 451 -4.33 -3.58 12.43
N ASP A 452 -5.62 -3.87 12.59
CA ASP A 452 -6.23 -5.09 12.08
C ASP A 452 -6.43 -5.01 10.57
N GLY A 453 -6.42 -6.15 9.90
CA GLY A 453 -6.78 -6.28 8.49
C GLY A 453 -8.29 -6.22 8.28
N VAL A 454 -8.77 -6.43 7.06
CA VAL A 454 -10.21 -6.54 6.79
C VAL A 454 -10.78 -7.86 7.32
N LEU A 455 -10.02 -8.95 7.23
CA LEU A 455 -10.42 -10.32 7.51
C LEU A 455 -9.77 -10.90 8.76
N MET A 456 -8.56 -10.46 9.12
CA MET A 456 -7.77 -10.98 10.24
C MET A 456 -7.31 -9.87 11.20
N THR A 457 -7.30 -10.15 12.50
CA THR A 457 -6.70 -9.21 13.47
C THR A 457 -5.18 -9.32 13.46
N LYS A 458 -4.50 -8.27 13.93
CA LYS A 458 -3.04 -8.27 14.06
C LYS A 458 -2.53 -9.23 15.13
N ASP A 459 -3.24 -9.26 16.25
CA ASP A 459 -2.88 -10.06 17.42
C ASP A 459 -3.99 -11.08 17.65
N PHE A 460 -3.87 -12.22 16.97
CA PHE A 460 -4.89 -13.26 16.95
C PHE A 460 -5.12 -13.87 18.34
N GLU A 461 -6.38 -13.90 18.77
CA GLU A 461 -6.84 -14.57 19.99
C GLU A 461 -7.74 -15.74 19.63
N LYS A 462 -7.44 -16.93 20.15
CA LYS A 462 -8.19 -18.18 19.83
C LYS A 462 -9.67 -18.12 20.21
N GLU A 463 -10.00 -17.30 21.20
CA GLU A 463 -11.34 -17.09 21.74
C GLU A 463 -12.16 -16.11 20.88
N LYS A 464 -11.53 -15.37 19.97
CA LYS A 464 -12.23 -14.45 19.06
C LYS A 464 -12.53 -15.15 17.75
N PHE A 465 -13.74 -14.90 17.24
CA PHE A 465 -14.18 -15.38 15.94
C PHE A 465 -14.08 -14.24 14.94
N GLU A 466 -13.22 -14.37 13.94
CA GLU A 466 -12.92 -13.32 12.96
C GLU A 466 -13.69 -13.51 11.65
N LEU A 467 -13.75 -12.47 10.81
CA LEU A 467 -14.31 -12.53 9.46
C LEU A 467 -13.73 -13.67 8.62
N ILE A 468 -12.42 -13.94 8.76
CA ILE A 468 -11.80 -15.06 8.04
C ILE A 468 -12.31 -16.44 8.51
N ASP A 469 -12.65 -16.60 9.79
CA ASP A 469 -13.19 -17.88 10.30
C ASP A 469 -14.60 -18.12 9.74
N GLN A 470 -15.39 -17.06 9.63
CA GLN A 470 -16.71 -17.13 9.03
C GLN A 470 -16.66 -17.58 7.56
N ILE A 471 -15.71 -17.05 6.79
CA ILE A 471 -15.47 -17.46 5.40
C ILE A 471 -15.11 -18.94 5.32
N ILE A 472 -14.32 -19.45 6.27
CA ILE A 472 -13.97 -20.88 6.35
C ILE A 472 -15.21 -21.75 6.61
N GLU A 473 -16.11 -21.30 7.50
CA GLU A 473 -17.36 -22.00 7.83
C GLU A 473 -18.36 -21.98 6.67
N ASN A 474 -18.46 -20.84 5.98
CA ASN A 474 -19.36 -20.61 4.84
C ASN A 474 -18.78 -21.06 3.49
N GLN A 475 -17.76 -21.93 3.49
CA GLN A 475 -17.20 -22.50 2.26
C GLN A 475 -16.67 -21.47 1.23
N GLY A 476 -16.18 -20.33 1.70
CA GLY A 476 -15.64 -19.24 0.86
C GLY A 476 -16.58 -18.04 0.72
N ASP A 477 -17.86 -18.19 1.04
CA ASP A 477 -18.84 -17.12 0.92
C ASP A 477 -18.87 -16.19 2.14
N ILE A 478 -19.23 -14.92 1.90
CA ILE A 478 -19.54 -13.94 2.95
C ILE A 478 -20.96 -13.43 2.77
N LEU A 479 -21.81 -13.62 3.78
CA LEU A 479 -23.18 -13.12 3.75
C LEU A 479 -23.20 -11.68 4.27
N VAL A 480 -23.81 -10.77 3.50
CA VAL A 480 -23.83 -9.32 3.79
C VAL A 480 -24.38 -9.01 5.18
N ASN A 481 -25.42 -9.71 5.60
CA ASN A 481 -26.06 -9.57 6.91
C ASN A 481 -25.18 -10.00 8.08
N GLN A 482 -24.09 -10.71 7.82
CA GLN A 482 -23.15 -11.19 8.83
C GLN A 482 -21.87 -10.33 8.90
N ILE A 483 -21.70 -9.34 8.01
CA ILE A 483 -20.59 -8.39 8.07
C ILE A 483 -20.86 -7.40 9.21
N PRO A 484 -19.93 -7.21 10.17
CA PRO A 484 -20.14 -6.28 11.27
C PRO A 484 -20.45 -4.86 10.80
N GLN A 485 -21.38 -4.20 11.47
CA GLN A 485 -21.71 -2.77 11.26
C GLN A 485 -20.74 -1.83 12.00
N ALA A 486 -19.51 -2.28 12.22
CA ALA A 486 -18.39 -1.55 12.81
C ALA A 486 -17.10 -1.96 12.11
N LEU A 487 -16.05 -1.13 12.15
CA LEU A 487 -14.73 -1.43 11.55
C LEU A 487 -13.97 -2.54 12.29
N THR A 488 -14.67 -3.42 13.00
CA THR A 488 -14.08 -4.57 13.67
C THR A 488 -13.95 -5.76 12.72
N THR A 489 -12.88 -6.50 12.93
CA THR A 489 -12.59 -7.77 12.26
C THR A 489 -13.16 -8.97 13.05
N VAL A 490 -13.50 -8.75 14.32
CA VAL A 490 -14.03 -9.75 15.24
C VAL A 490 -15.55 -9.70 15.24
N ILE A 491 -16.20 -10.83 15.00
CA ILE A 491 -17.66 -10.95 14.86
C ILE A 491 -18.30 -11.46 16.16
N SER A 492 -17.60 -12.32 16.91
CA SER A 492 -18.08 -12.82 18.20
C SER A 492 -16.94 -13.37 19.07
N GLN A 493 -17.25 -13.65 20.34
CA GLN A 493 -16.39 -14.44 21.22
C GLN A 493 -16.87 -15.89 21.19
N ARG A 494 -15.95 -16.85 20.98
CA ARG A 494 -16.20 -18.28 21.16
C ARG A 494 -16.46 -18.52 22.64
N ALA A 495 -17.66 -19.01 22.98
CA ALA A 495 -17.98 -19.40 24.34
C ALA A 495 -16.96 -20.44 24.84
N PRO A 496 -16.50 -20.37 26.10
CA PRO A 496 -15.64 -21.40 26.66
C PRO A 496 -16.37 -22.74 26.60
N VAL A 497 -15.70 -23.76 26.04
CA VAL A 497 -16.23 -25.13 26.03
C VAL A 497 -16.47 -25.52 27.49
N ALA A 498 -17.75 -25.64 27.88
CA ALA A 498 -18.10 -26.10 29.21
C ALA A 498 -17.48 -27.48 29.41
N GLN A 499 -16.58 -27.60 30.40
CA GLN A 499 -16.05 -28.90 30.79
C GLN A 499 -17.24 -29.83 31.12
N PRO A 500 -17.26 -31.08 30.64
CA PRO A 500 -18.32 -32.00 31.00
C PRO A 500 -18.35 -32.11 32.52
N LYS A 501 -19.47 -31.71 33.14
CA LYS A 501 -19.72 -31.91 34.56
C LYS A 501 -19.51 -33.39 34.84
N ALA A 502 -18.57 -33.70 35.73
CA ALA A 502 -18.38 -35.06 36.23
C ALA A 502 -19.73 -35.60 36.69
N THR A 503 -20.15 -36.71 36.09
CA THR A 503 -21.34 -37.45 36.50
C THR A 503 -21.14 -37.85 37.96
N PRO A 504 -22.07 -37.53 38.88
CA PRO A 504 -21.95 -37.99 40.26
C PRO A 504 -22.01 -39.52 40.26
N GLU A 505 -21.03 -40.15 40.90
CA GLU A 505 -21.00 -41.59 41.12
C GLU A 505 -22.30 -42.03 41.82
N PRO A 506 -22.96 -43.10 41.33
CA PRO A 506 -24.11 -43.66 42.02
C PRO A 506 -23.65 -44.24 43.37
N LYS A 507 -24.33 -43.81 44.44
CA LYS A 507 -24.13 -44.28 45.82
C LYS A 507 -24.52 -45.73 46.01
#